data_AF-A0A8S3RB58-F1
#
_entry.id   AF-A0A8S3RB58-F1
#
_cell.length_a   1.000
_cell.length_b   1.000
_cell.length_c   1.000
_cell.angle_alpha   90.00
_cell.angle_beta   90.00
_cell.angle_gamma   90.00
#
_symmetry.space_group_name_H-M   'P 1'
#
loop_
_entity.id
_entity.type
_entity.pdbx_description
1 polymer ?
#
loop_
_entity_poly.entity_id
_entity_poly.type
_entity_poly.pdbx_seq_one_letter_code
_entity_poly.pdbx_strand_id
1 'polypeptide(L)'
;MSSFLSYMNDTDREIVTAALKGNLQDDEKDDFIDILDRFDHNNIPSPDEVKHVFSQIAHKELIQKTKYALAGMAESSRDNLVLLFPDTAAIKVLYEARNPTVKSVLKLLQAQPTNKAESDSYKYFKQYIKSQEDSNLRKLLQYITGSNVICVERIAVMFTYSEGLLRHPVAHTCGPTLELPATYNSYPDLRENLIAY
;
A
#
# COMPACT_ATOMS: atom_id res chain seq x y z
N MET A 1 21.69 0.30 -0.69
CA MET A 1 21.50 -1.04 -1.29
C MET A 1 20.14 -1.62 -0.95
N SER A 2 19.81 -1.91 0.32
CA SER A 2 18.50 -2.47 0.71
C SER A 2 17.30 -1.67 0.19
N SER A 3 17.31 -0.34 0.34
CA SER A 3 16.25 0.53 -0.18
C SER A 3 16.11 0.49 -1.71
N PHE A 4 17.21 0.28 -2.44
CA PHE A 4 17.18 0.19 -3.90
C PHE A 4 16.64 -1.17 -4.35
N LEU A 5 17.01 -2.26 -3.69
CA LEU A 5 16.41 -3.56 -3.93
C LEU A 5 14.89 -3.52 -3.70
N SER A 6 14.42 -2.84 -2.66
CA SER A 6 12.98 -2.62 -2.42
C SER A 6 12.25 -1.82 -3.51
N TYR A 7 12.98 -1.03 -4.30
CA TYR A 7 12.44 -0.25 -5.42
C TYR A 7 12.24 -1.09 -6.69
N MET A 8 12.96 -2.20 -6.82
CA MET A 8 12.86 -3.12 -7.96
C MET A 8 11.66 -4.05 -7.82
N ASN A 9 11.12 -4.57 -8.94
CA ASN A 9 10.17 -5.67 -8.90
C ASN A 9 10.82 -6.94 -8.33
N ASP A 10 10.02 -7.94 -7.98
CA ASP A 10 10.50 -9.14 -7.28
C ASP A 10 11.51 -9.93 -8.12
N THR A 11 11.27 -10.09 -9.41
CA THR A 11 12.17 -10.82 -10.34
C THR A 11 13.53 -10.14 -10.47
N ASP A 12 13.56 -8.85 -10.80
CA ASP A 12 14.82 -8.09 -10.93
C ASP A 12 15.59 -8.06 -9.61
N ARG A 13 14.87 -7.96 -8.49
CA ARG A 13 15.46 -7.96 -7.15
C ARG A 13 16.14 -9.29 -6.84
N GLU A 14 15.54 -10.41 -7.20
CA GLU A 14 16.11 -11.75 -7.02
C GLU A 14 17.41 -11.89 -7.80
N ILE A 15 17.39 -11.53 -9.09
CA ILE A 15 18.57 -11.58 -9.98
C ILE A 15 19.71 -10.71 -9.45
N VAL A 16 19.43 -9.44 -9.11
CA VAL A 16 20.45 -8.54 -8.54
C VAL A 16 20.96 -9.05 -7.19
N THR A 17 20.09 -9.65 -6.38
CA THR A 17 20.50 -10.25 -5.11
C THR A 17 21.39 -11.47 -5.33
N ALA A 18 21.14 -12.29 -6.35
CA ALA A 18 22.01 -13.40 -6.75
C ALA A 18 23.37 -12.89 -7.22
N ALA A 19 23.39 -11.89 -8.11
CA ALA A 19 24.62 -11.25 -8.58
C ALA A 19 25.46 -10.65 -7.44
N LEU A 20 24.83 -9.94 -6.50
CA LEU A 20 25.50 -9.37 -5.31
C LEU A 20 26.11 -10.42 -4.38
N LYS A 21 25.60 -11.66 -4.43
CA LYS A 21 26.11 -12.81 -3.66
C LYS A 21 27.13 -13.64 -4.45
N GLY A 22 27.37 -13.32 -5.72
CA GLY A 22 28.23 -14.12 -6.61
C GLY A 22 27.58 -15.42 -7.09
N ASN A 23 26.25 -15.53 -7.03
CA ASN A 23 25.50 -16.75 -7.33
C ASN A 23 24.61 -16.61 -8.60
N LEU A 24 24.90 -15.64 -9.46
CA LEU A 24 24.15 -15.43 -10.70
C LEU A 24 24.32 -16.64 -11.63
N GLN A 25 23.20 -17.23 -12.05
CA GLN A 25 23.20 -18.37 -12.96
C GLN A 25 23.44 -17.93 -14.41
N ASP A 26 23.89 -18.86 -15.26
CA ASP A 26 24.20 -18.56 -16.66
C ASP A 26 22.95 -18.16 -17.47
N ASP A 27 21.78 -18.72 -17.15
CA ASP A 27 20.49 -18.40 -17.76
C ASP A 27 19.89 -17.07 -17.27
N GLU A 28 20.39 -16.52 -16.15
CA GLU A 28 19.98 -15.20 -15.61
C GLU A 28 20.84 -14.04 -16.15
N LYS A 29 21.89 -14.33 -16.93
CA LYS A 29 22.86 -13.31 -17.38
C LYS A 29 22.25 -12.30 -18.33
N ASP A 30 21.41 -12.75 -19.26
CA ASP A 30 20.77 -11.85 -20.23
C ASP A 30 19.81 -10.89 -19.50
N ASP A 31 19.01 -11.39 -18.57
CA ASP A 31 18.14 -10.56 -17.73
C ASP A 31 18.96 -9.57 -16.87
N PHE A 32 20.11 -10.00 -16.34
CA PHE A 32 21.00 -9.11 -15.59
C PHE A 32 21.57 -7.97 -16.45
N ILE A 33 21.92 -8.26 -17.71
CA ILE A 33 22.36 -7.25 -18.67
C ILE A 33 21.22 -6.27 -18.97
N ASP A 34 20.01 -6.76 -19.18
CA ASP A 34 18.82 -5.93 -19.39
C ASP A 34 18.49 -5.06 -18.17
N ILE A 35 18.75 -5.53 -16.96
CA ILE A 35 18.65 -4.71 -15.73
C ILE A 35 19.67 -3.56 -15.78
N LEU A 36 20.94 -3.84 -16.12
CA LEU A 36 21.98 -2.82 -16.19
C LEU A 36 21.69 -1.77 -17.26
N ASP A 37 21.26 -2.20 -18.45
CA ASP A 37 20.90 -1.30 -19.56
C ASP A 37 19.75 -0.36 -19.19
N ARG A 38 18.71 -0.87 -18.50
CA ARG A 38 17.60 -0.04 -17.97
C ARG A 38 18.04 1.08 -17.03
N PHE A 39 19.22 0.96 -16.40
CA PHE A 39 19.80 2.00 -15.54
C PHE A 39 20.90 2.84 -16.22
N ASP A 40 21.02 2.72 -17.55
CA ASP A 40 22.06 3.32 -18.40
C ASP A 40 23.47 2.86 -18.02
N HIS A 41 23.64 1.59 -17.64
CA HIS A 41 24.93 1.00 -17.31
C HIS A 41 25.37 -0.01 -18.36
N ASN A 42 26.12 0.47 -19.36
CA ASN A 42 26.43 -0.31 -20.57
C ASN A 42 27.63 -1.26 -20.42
N ASN A 43 28.22 -1.35 -19.22
CA ASN A 43 29.36 -2.21 -18.94
C ASN A 43 28.94 -3.34 -18.00
N ILE A 44 29.28 -4.57 -18.34
CA ILE A 44 29.02 -5.72 -17.45
C ILE A 44 30.09 -5.70 -16.33
N PRO A 45 29.70 -5.52 -15.06
CA PRO A 45 30.64 -5.52 -13.95
C PRO A 45 31.24 -6.90 -13.74
N SER A 46 32.50 -6.96 -13.31
CA SER A 46 33.05 -8.19 -12.72
C SER A 46 32.35 -8.51 -11.39
N PRO A 47 32.40 -9.77 -10.91
CA PRO A 47 31.75 -10.18 -9.66
C PRO A 47 32.08 -9.28 -8.45
N ASP A 48 33.33 -8.81 -8.35
CA ASP A 48 33.79 -7.94 -7.26
C ASP A 48 33.28 -6.50 -7.40
N GLU A 49 32.91 -6.07 -8.61
CA GLU A 49 32.46 -4.72 -8.92
C GLU A 49 30.93 -4.56 -8.83
N VAL A 50 30.16 -5.65 -8.87
CA VAL A 50 28.68 -5.63 -8.87
C VAL A 50 28.14 -4.73 -7.77
N LYS A 51 28.65 -4.90 -6.53
CA LYS A 51 28.20 -4.12 -5.37
C LYS A 51 28.46 -2.62 -5.55
N HIS A 52 29.60 -2.26 -6.12
CA HIS A 52 29.98 -0.88 -6.35
C HIS A 52 29.08 -0.27 -7.44
N VAL A 53 28.91 -0.96 -8.57
CA VAL A 53 28.04 -0.53 -9.67
C VAL A 53 26.61 -0.31 -9.18
N PHE A 54 26.00 -1.26 -8.49
CA PHE A 54 24.64 -1.10 -7.96
C PHE A 54 24.53 -0.05 -6.86
N SER A 55 25.62 0.26 -6.15
CA SER A 55 25.63 1.39 -5.20
C SER A 55 25.60 2.74 -5.93
N GLN A 56 26.29 2.85 -7.07
CA GLN A 56 26.24 4.03 -7.92
C GLN A 56 24.87 4.20 -8.57
N ILE A 57 24.32 3.12 -9.13
CA ILE A 57 22.95 3.10 -9.68
C ILE A 57 21.95 3.54 -8.60
N ALA A 58 21.98 2.93 -7.42
CA ALA A 58 21.10 3.30 -6.32
C ALA A 58 21.19 4.78 -5.94
N HIS A 59 22.40 5.35 -5.92
CA HIS A 59 22.59 6.76 -5.62
C HIS A 59 22.04 7.67 -6.74
N LYS A 60 22.30 7.32 -8.00
CA LYS A 60 21.76 8.04 -9.17
C LYS A 60 20.23 8.06 -9.14
N GLU A 61 19.60 6.90 -9.00
CA GLU A 61 18.14 6.76 -9.09
C GLU A 61 17.41 7.36 -7.89
N LEU A 62 17.83 7.04 -6.67
CA LEU A 62 17.08 7.43 -5.47
C LEU A 62 17.40 8.85 -4.99
N ILE A 63 18.64 9.32 -5.21
CA ILE A 63 19.12 10.60 -4.66
C ILE A 63 19.29 11.66 -5.75
N GLN A 64 20.01 11.36 -6.84
CA GLN A 64 20.35 12.39 -7.83
C GLN A 64 19.13 12.78 -8.68
N LYS A 65 18.39 11.81 -9.24
CA LYS A 65 17.21 12.08 -10.07
C LYS A 65 16.09 12.81 -9.31
N THR A 66 15.92 12.50 -8.03
CA THR A 66 14.88 13.13 -7.17
C THR A 66 15.27 14.52 -6.65
N LYS A 67 16.57 14.89 -6.72
CA LYS A 67 17.11 16.11 -6.12
C LYS A 67 16.44 17.39 -6.60
N TYR A 68 16.12 17.48 -7.89
CA TYR A 68 15.47 18.67 -8.45
C TYR A 68 14.07 18.90 -7.85
N ALA A 69 13.23 17.85 -7.85
CA ALA A 69 11.91 17.92 -7.23
C ALA A 69 11.99 18.22 -5.73
N LEU A 70 12.94 17.59 -5.03
CA LEU A 70 13.18 17.85 -3.60
C LEU A 70 13.58 19.30 -3.34
N ALA A 71 14.42 19.91 -4.18
CA ALA A 71 14.78 21.31 -4.05
C ALA A 71 13.57 22.24 -4.21
N GLY A 72 12.73 22.00 -5.23
CA GLY A 72 11.50 22.78 -5.44
C GLY A 72 10.49 22.63 -4.30
N MET A 73 10.32 21.42 -3.76
CA MET A 73 9.45 21.20 -2.59
C MET A 73 10.02 21.86 -1.33
N ALA A 74 11.35 21.85 -1.16
CA ALA A 74 12.00 22.39 0.02
C ALA A 74 11.77 23.90 0.18
N GLU A 75 11.67 24.65 -0.92
CA GLU A 75 11.43 26.10 -0.89
C GLU A 75 10.14 26.49 -0.14
N SER A 76 9.11 25.64 -0.21
CA SER A 76 7.80 25.93 0.41
C SER A 76 7.51 25.14 1.68
N SER A 77 8.15 23.97 1.87
CA SER A 77 7.75 23.01 2.90
C SER A 77 8.85 22.63 3.90
N ARG A 78 10.13 22.94 3.62
CA ARG A 78 11.26 22.46 4.44
C ARG A 78 11.13 22.86 5.91
N ASP A 79 10.89 24.12 6.19
CA ASP A 79 10.91 24.61 7.57
C ASP A 79 9.82 23.94 8.42
N ASN A 80 8.63 23.76 7.85
CA ASN A 80 7.53 23.04 8.50
C ASN A 80 7.85 21.54 8.66
N LEU A 81 8.38 20.90 7.62
CA LEU A 81 8.67 19.47 7.64
C LEU A 81 9.82 19.12 8.58
N VAL A 82 10.85 19.96 8.72
CA VAL A 82 11.97 19.74 9.65
C VAL A 82 11.51 19.86 11.10
N LEU A 83 10.57 20.76 11.40
CA LEU A 83 9.97 20.87 12.72
C LEU A 83 9.11 19.65 13.08
N LEU A 84 8.33 19.15 12.12
CA LEU A 84 7.46 17.99 12.32
C LEU A 84 8.21 16.65 12.29
N PHE A 85 9.27 16.57 11.49
CA PHE A 85 10.06 15.37 11.21
C PHE A 85 11.56 15.68 11.31
N PRO A 86 12.09 15.86 12.53
CA PRO A 86 13.49 16.23 12.74
C PRO A 86 14.46 15.12 12.30
N ASP A 87 14.01 13.87 12.28
CA ASP A 87 14.80 12.72 11.86
C ASP A 87 13.94 11.65 11.18
N THR A 88 14.62 10.61 10.67
CA THR A 88 13.94 9.48 10.00
C THR A 88 13.14 8.62 10.97
N ALA A 89 13.40 8.66 12.28
CA ALA A 89 12.64 7.90 13.27
C ALA A 89 11.25 8.52 13.48
N ALA A 90 11.15 9.85 13.51
CA ALA A 90 9.86 10.55 13.55
C ALA A 90 8.96 10.18 12.35
N ILE A 91 9.54 10.08 11.16
CA ILE A 91 8.83 9.65 9.95
C ILE A 91 8.34 8.20 10.10
N LYS A 92 9.19 7.29 10.60
CA LYS A 92 8.79 5.89 10.84
C LYS A 92 7.63 5.79 11.82
N VAL A 93 7.70 6.52 12.94
CA VAL A 93 6.62 6.58 13.94
C VAL A 93 5.31 7.04 13.31
N LEU A 94 5.35 8.05 12.43
CA LEU A 94 4.15 8.48 11.69
C LEU A 94 3.56 7.34 10.85
N TYR A 95 4.37 6.69 10.02
CA TYR A 95 3.90 5.60 9.16
C TYR A 95 3.36 4.42 9.97
N GLU A 96 4.07 4.04 11.03
CA GLU A 96 3.64 2.97 11.94
C GLU A 96 2.30 3.28 12.61
N ALA A 97 2.09 4.52 13.03
CA ALA A 97 0.82 4.96 13.61
C ALA A 97 -0.35 4.94 12.60
N ARG A 98 -0.07 4.97 11.28
CA ARG A 98 -1.08 4.87 10.22
C ARG A 98 -1.31 3.45 9.72
N ASN A 99 -0.55 2.46 10.19
CA ASN A 99 -0.77 1.08 9.78
C ASN A 99 -2.15 0.58 10.24
N PRO A 100 -2.96 0.02 9.32
CA PRO A 100 -4.27 -0.48 9.68
C PRO A 100 -4.15 -1.74 10.52
N THR A 101 -5.02 -1.81 11.53
CA THR A 101 -5.28 -2.99 12.34
C THR A 101 -6.78 -3.18 12.43
N VAL A 102 -7.26 -4.40 12.65
CA VAL A 102 -8.71 -4.66 12.82
C VAL A 102 -9.33 -3.67 13.82
N LYS A 103 -8.65 -3.44 14.95
CA LYS A 103 -9.10 -2.50 16.00
C LYS A 103 -9.18 -1.06 15.51
N SER A 104 -8.18 -0.57 14.77
CA SER A 104 -8.18 0.81 14.27
C SER A 104 -9.21 1.02 13.17
N VAL A 105 -9.33 0.08 12.22
CA VAL A 105 -10.34 0.14 11.14
C VAL A 105 -11.75 0.13 11.71
N LEU A 106 -12.05 -0.75 12.67
CA LEU A 106 -13.37 -0.77 13.32
C LEU A 106 -13.71 0.54 14.06
N LYS A 107 -12.70 1.26 14.58
CA LYS A 107 -12.90 2.56 15.25
C LYS A 107 -13.22 3.68 14.27
N LEU A 108 -12.81 3.57 13.01
CA LEU A 108 -13.12 4.57 11.98
C LEU A 108 -14.60 4.54 11.58
N LEU A 109 -15.26 3.38 11.70
CA LEU A 109 -16.62 3.21 11.22
C LEU A 109 -17.62 4.02 12.05
N GLN A 110 -18.39 4.86 11.37
CA GLN A 110 -19.50 5.61 11.94
C GLN A 110 -20.79 5.24 11.19
N ALA A 111 -21.75 4.66 11.90
CA ALA A 111 -23.02 4.22 11.34
C ALA A 111 -24.16 4.51 12.33
N GLN A 112 -25.35 4.80 11.80
CA GLN A 112 -26.57 4.97 12.60
C GLN A 112 -27.67 4.06 12.04
N PRO A 113 -27.61 2.73 12.30
CA PRO A 113 -28.66 1.83 11.84
C PRO A 113 -29.98 2.16 12.55
N THR A 114 -31.06 2.24 11.78
CA THR A 114 -32.40 2.62 12.20
C THR A 114 -33.35 1.42 12.33
N ASN A 115 -32.98 0.27 11.76
CA ASN A 115 -33.76 -0.94 11.78
C ASN A 115 -32.88 -2.21 11.91
N LYS A 116 -33.55 -3.37 12.01
CA LYS A 116 -32.90 -4.66 12.22
C LYS A 116 -32.02 -5.08 11.04
N ALA A 117 -32.47 -4.87 9.80
CA ALA A 117 -31.73 -5.27 8.61
C ALA A 117 -30.40 -4.51 8.48
N GLU A 118 -30.43 -3.20 8.73
CA GLU A 118 -29.22 -2.36 8.81
C GLU A 118 -28.29 -2.79 9.95
N SER A 119 -28.85 -3.06 11.13
CA SER A 119 -28.09 -3.52 12.29
C SER A 119 -27.39 -4.85 12.05
N ASP A 120 -28.08 -5.81 11.43
CA ASP A 120 -27.55 -7.12 11.10
C ASP A 120 -26.48 -7.02 10.01
N SER A 121 -26.72 -6.27 8.93
CA SER A 121 -25.73 -6.03 7.87
C SER A 121 -24.47 -5.35 8.39
N TYR A 122 -24.62 -4.35 9.27
CA TYR A 122 -23.47 -3.70 9.91
C TYR A 122 -22.70 -4.65 10.84
N LYS A 123 -23.40 -5.53 11.56
CA LYS A 123 -22.77 -6.58 12.38
C LYS A 123 -21.96 -7.53 11.51
N TYR A 124 -22.50 -7.98 10.38
CA TYR A 124 -21.80 -8.85 9.43
C TYR A 124 -20.57 -8.16 8.84
N PHE A 125 -20.66 -6.88 8.49
CA PHE A 125 -19.51 -6.12 7.98
C PHE A 125 -18.39 -6.00 9.03
N LYS A 126 -18.74 -5.71 10.29
CA LYS A 126 -17.76 -5.71 11.39
C LYS A 126 -17.15 -7.09 11.63
N GLN A 127 -17.92 -8.17 11.44
CA GLN A 127 -17.41 -9.54 11.52
C GLN A 127 -16.44 -9.83 10.36
N TYR A 128 -16.75 -9.37 9.16
CA TYR A 128 -15.87 -9.49 7.99
C TYR A 128 -14.53 -8.82 8.24
N ILE A 129 -14.53 -7.57 8.74
CA ILE A 129 -13.29 -6.86 9.09
C ILE A 129 -12.47 -7.65 10.12
N LYS A 130 -13.12 -8.25 11.12
CA LYS A 130 -12.44 -9.04 12.16
C LYS A 130 -11.80 -10.33 11.64
N SER A 131 -12.25 -10.86 10.51
CA SER A 131 -11.70 -12.08 9.92
C SER A 131 -10.62 -11.80 8.86
N GLN A 132 -10.26 -10.54 8.59
CA GLN A 132 -9.25 -10.23 7.59
C GLN A 132 -7.84 -10.37 8.16
N GLU A 133 -6.95 -10.92 7.32
CA GLU A 133 -5.50 -10.82 7.50
C GLU A 133 -5.00 -9.43 7.07
N ASP A 134 -3.78 -9.07 7.46
CA ASP A 134 -3.22 -7.73 7.25
C ASP A 134 -3.24 -7.28 5.78
N SER A 135 -2.98 -8.18 4.84
CA SER A 135 -2.98 -7.89 3.40
C SER A 135 -4.39 -7.53 2.89
N ASN A 136 -5.40 -8.32 3.25
CA ASN A 136 -6.79 -8.07 2.85
C ASN A 136 -7.39 -6.88 3.58
N LEU A 137 -6.99 -6.62 4.84
CA LEU A 137 -7.41 -5.43 5.57
C LEU A 137 -6.90 -4.15 4.89
N ARG A 138 -5.67 -4.16 4.38
CA ARG A 138 -5.09 -3.05 3.60
C ARG A 138 -5.83 -2.83 2.28
N LYS A 139 -6.18 -3.90 1.56
CA LYS A 139 -6.99 -3.83 0.34
C LYS A 139 -8.38 -3.27 0.61
N LEU A 140 -9.04 -3.74 1.67
CA LEU A 140 -10.35 -3.22 2.09
C LEU A 140 -10.27 -1.73 2.41
N LEU A 141 -9.25 -1.28 3.14
CA LEU A 141 -9.07 0.14 3.43
C LEU A 141 -8.81 0.95 2.15
N GLN A 142 -8.03 0.41 1.22
CA GLN A 142 -7.76 1.03 -0.07
C GLN A 142 -9.02 1.14 -0.92
N TYR A 143 -9.87 0.12 -0.94
CA TYR A 143 -11.17 0.15 -1.60
C TYR A 143 -12.06 1.26 -1.03
N ILE A 144 -12.13 1.38 0.31
CA ILE A 144 -13.04 2.35 0.96
C ILE A 144 -12.51 3.79 0.89
N THR A 145 -11.19 3.99 1.00
CA THR A 145 -10.59 5.32 1.23
C THR A 145 -9.62 5.76 0.14
N GLY A 146 -9.30 4.90 -0.82
CA GLY A 146 -8.25 5.12 -1.81
C GLY A 146 -6.83 4.92 -1.27
N SER A 147 -6.66 4.60 0.02
CA SER A 147 -5.34 4.41 0.66
C SER A 147 -5.25 3.09 1.43
N ASN A 148 -4.09 2.43 1.36
CA ASN A 148 -3.81 1.20 2.12
C ASN A 148 -3.29 1.47 3.55
N VAL A 149 -3.29 2.73 3.98
CA VAL A 149 -2.96 3.21 5.34
C VAL A 149 -4.04 4.19 5.82
N ILE A 150 -4.14 4.39 7.13
CA ILE A 150 -5.17 5.24 7.73
C ILE A 150 -4.86 6.72 7.50
N CYS A 151 -5.48 7.29 6.47
CA CYS A 151 -5.39 8.72 6.14
C CYS A 151 -6.66 9.50 6.49
N VAL A 152 -7.66 8.85 7.05
CA VAL A 152 -8.99 9.43 7.34
C VAL A 152 -9.30 9.37 8.83
N GLU A 153 -10.12 10.30 9.30
CA GLU A 153 -10.58 10.33 10.71
C GLU A 153 -11.79 9.43 10.95
N ARG A 154 -12.61 9.22 9.90
CA ARG A 154 -13.82 8.40 9.95
C ARG A 154 -14.14 7.81 8.59
N ILE A 155 -14.91 6.72 8.62
CA ILE A 155 -15.58 6.11 7.48
C ILE A 155 -17.07 6.13 7.79
N ALA A 156 -17.85 6.92 7.05
CA ALA A 156 -19.30 6.94 7.21
C ALA A 156 -19.88 5.68 6.53
N VAL A 157 -20.70 4.92 7.24
CA VAL A 157 -21.42 3.77 6.68
C VAL A 157 -22.87 4.16 6.49
N MET A 158 -23.29 4.24 5.23
CA MET A 158 -24.67 4.51 4.82
C MET A 158 -25.32 3.22 4.38
N PHE A 159 -26.61 3.04 4.70
CA PHE A 159 -27.33 1.83 4.32
C PHE A 159 -28.14 2.04 3.04
N THR A 160 -28.10 1.06 2.16
CA THR A 160 -28.88 1.02 0.93
C THR A 160 -29.74 -0.24 0.88
N TYR A 161 -30.74 -0.26 -0.01
CA TYR A 161 -31.66 -1.40 -0.17
C TYR A 161 -31.59 -2.00 -1.57
N SER A 162 -30.38 -2.05 -2.12
CA SER A 162 -30.11 -2.69 -3.40
C SER A 162 -30.26 -4.22 -3.32
N GLU A 163 -30.75 -4.84 -4.39
CA GLU A 163 -30.95 -6.28 -4.51
C GLU A 163 -30.35 -6.84 -5.81
N GLY A 164 -30.29 -8.18 -5.91
CA GLY A 164 -29.81 -8.87 -7.10
C GLY A 164 -28.36 -8.50 -7.45
N LEU A 165 -28.09 -8.26 -8.74
CA LEU A 165 -26.75 -7.94 -9.24
C LEU A 165 -26.22 -6.58 -8.79
N LEU A 166 -27.08 -5.69 -8.30
CA LEU A 166 -26.70 -4.37 -7.78
C LEU A 166 -26.36 -4.41 -6.29
N ARG A 167 -26.47 -5.56 -5.63
CA ARG A 167 -26.25 -5.73 -4.19
C ARG A 167 -24.77 -5.89 -3.85
N HIS A 168 -23.98 -4.85 -4.11
CA HIS A 168 -22.58 -4.78 -3.70
C HIS A 168 -22.32 -3.49 -2.92
N PRO A 169 -21.32 -3.48 -2.02
CA PRO A 169 -20.91 -2.23 -1.39
C PRO A 169 -20.41 -1.23 -2.45
N VAL A 170 -20.53 0.05 -2.15
CA VAL A 170 -20.01 1.14 -3.00
C VAL A 170 -19.21 2.11 -2.14
N ALA A 171 -17.96 2.36 -2.52
CA ALA A 171 -17.07 3.25 -1.81
C ALA A 171 -16.95 4.62 -2.50
N HIS A 172 -17.09 5.67 -1.70
CA HIS A 172 -16.82 7.05 -2.07
C HIS A 172 -15.54 7.50 -1.38
N THR A 173 -14.42 7.34 -2.07
CA THR A 173 -13.07 7.47 -1.49
C THR A 173 -12.73 8.89 -1.03
N CYS A 174 -13.19 9.93 -1.73
CA CYS A 174 -12.96 11.32 -1.36
C CYS A 174 -13.73 11.75 -0.09
N GLY A 175 -14.90 11.16 0.15
CA GLY A 175 -15.81 11.47 1.26
C GLY A 175 -15.76 10.47 2.41
N PRO A 176 -14.67 9.68 2.52
CA PRO A 176 -14.66 8.26 2.97
C PRO A 176 -16.02 7.73 3.43
N THR A 177 -16.89 7.40 2.47
CA THR A 177 -18.23 6.85 2.73
C THR A 177 -18.36 5.48 2.09
N LEU A 178 -18.92 4.52 2.82
CA LEU A 178 -19.27 3.20 2.34
C LEU A 178 -20.79 3.06 2.32
N GLU A 179 -21.37 2.90 1.13
CA GLU A 179 -22.73 2.42 0.99
C GLU A 179 -22.74 0.90 1.18
N LEU A 180 -23.45 0.44 2.20
CA LEU A 180 -23.57 -0.95 2.58
C LEU A 180 -25.02 -1.41 2.40
N PRO A 181 -25.30 -2.36 1.49
CA PRO A 181 -26.64 -2.93 1.37
C PRO A 181 -27.11 -3.53 2.71
N ALA A 182 -28.32 -3.17 3.13
CA ALA A 182 -28.99 -3.71 4.33
C ALA A 182 -29.71 -5.04 4.07
N THR A 183 -29.68 -5.51 2.81
CA THR A 183 -30.40 -6.68 2.29
C THR A 183 -29.59 -7.97 2.41
N TYR A 184 -28.53 -8.00 3.22
CA TYR A 184 -27.79 -9.22 3.53
C TYR A 184 -28.50 -10.06 4.59
N ASN A 185 -28.81 -11.31 4.26
CA ASN A 185 -29.54 -12.21 5.15
C ASN A 185 -28.62 -12.95 6.14
N SER A 186 -27.31 -12.96 5.88
CA SER A 186 -26.34 -13.68 6.71
C SER A 186 -24.92 -13.14 6.50
N TYR A 187 -24.00 -13.55 7.38
CA TYR A 187 -22.58 -13.24 7.23
C TYR A 187 -21.96 -13.83 5.95
N PRO A 188 -22.20 -15.11 5.58
CA PRO A 188 -21.73 -15.66 4.30
C PRO A 188 -22.21 -14.85 3.08
N ASP A 189 -23.48 -14.43 3.07
CA ASP A 189 -24.08 -13.62 1.99
C ASP A 189 -23.33 -12.28 1.80
N LEU A 190 -23.03 -11.58 2.90
CA LEU A 190 -22.19 -10.36 2.84
C LEU A 190 -20.76 -10.67 2.37
N ARG A 191 -20.16 -11.75 2.87
CA ARG A 191 -18.77 -12.10 2.57
C ARG A 191 -18.57 -12.37 1.08
N GLU A 192 -19.49 -13.08 0.43
CA GLU A 192 -19.42 -13.37 -1.01
C GLU A 192 -19.40 -12.10 -1.88
N ASN A 193 -20.13 -11.06 -1.45
CA ASN A 193 -20.19 -9.77 -2.15
C ASN A 193 -18.98 -8.85 -1.87
N LEU A 194 -18.09 -9.24 -0.95
CA LEU A 194 -16.86 -8.51 -0.59
C LEU A 194 -15.57 -9.25 -0.98
N ILE A 195 -15.64 -10.53 -1.34
CA ILE A 195 -14.47 -11.33 -1.78
C ILE A 195 -13.90 -10.83 -3.11
N ALA A 196 -14.66 -10.04 -3.87
CA ALA A 196 -14.24 -9.52 -5.19
C ALA A 196 -13.20 -8.39 -5.16
N TYR A 197 -12.70 -7.97 -3.98
CA TYR A 197 -11.79 -6.82 -3.81
C TYR A 197 -10.53 -7.16 -2.99
#